data_AF-A0A929DBN7-F1
#
_entry.id   AF-A0A929DBN7-F1
#
_cell.length_a   1.000
_cell.length_b   1.000
_cell.length_c   1.000
_cell.angle_alpha   90.00
_cell.angle_beta   90.00
_cell.angle_gamma   90.00
#
_symmetry.space_group_name_H-M   'P 1'
#
loop_
_entity.id
_entity.type
_entity.pdbx_description
1 polymer ?
#
loop_
_entity_poly.entity_id
_entity_poly.type
_entity_poly.pdbx_seq_one_letter_code
_entity_poly.pdbx_strand_id
1 'polypeptide(L)'
;MLLRFLALLFVPILILTAVVSCGTQPMTMVGEPTSNLEPTVVHAPRATATPFPTPTPPPYDMEIYGNLENLEPTRQVVTYWYQYKGPHEELLLSLIDEFNRANGWGIVIQGESQGGYDDLYQKIIAGIPVHKVPSMAVAHQYQAATYAV
;
A
#
# COMPACT_ATOMS: atom_id res chain seq x y z
N MET A 1 10.25 11.68 -58.84
CA MET A 1 11.38 11.13 -58.05
C MET A 1 12.04 12.15 -57.13
N LEU A 2 12.03 13.46 -57.43
CA LEU A 2 12.62 14.51 -56.57
C LEU A 2 11.87 14.75 -55.23
N LEU A 3 10.55 14.50 -55.18
CA LEU A 3 9.75 14.69 -53.96
C LEU A 3 9.87 13.53 -52.94
N ARG A 4 10.43 12.37 -53.36
CA ARG A 4 10.70 11.22 -52.47
C ARG A 4 12.06 11.31 -51.77
N PHE A 5 12.98 12.13 -52.28
CA PHE A 5 14.27 12.39 -51.62
C PHE A 5 14.19 13.52 -50.57
N LEU A 6 13.20 14.41 -50.65
CA LEU A 6 13.01 15.48 -49.65
C LEU A 6 12.46 14.95 -48.30
N ALA A 7 11.62 13.91 -48.33
CA ALA A 7 11.03 13.31 -47.13
C ALA A 7 12.01 12.39 -46.37
N LEU A 8 13.08 11.92 -47.01
CA LEU A 8 14.09 11.04 -46.42
C LEU A 8 15.26 11.79 -45.77
N LEU A 9 15.37 13.11 -45.98
CA LEU A 9 16.35 13.98 -45.33
C LEU A 9 15.79 14.77 -44.13
N PHE A 10 14.47 14.79 -43.93
CA PHE A 10 13.82 15.52 -42.83
C PHE A 10 13.56 14.70 -41.56
N VAL A 11 13.61 13.37 -41.63
CA VAL A 11 13.40 12.48 -40.47
C VAL A 11 14.63 12.34 -39.56
N PRO A 12 15.90 12.37 -40.03
CA PRO A 12 17.04 12.29 -39.10
C PRO A 12 17.41 13.65 -38.46
N ILE A 13 16.90 14.79 -38.95
CA ILE A 13 17.20 16.13 -38.40
C ILE A 13 16.30 16.47 -37.19
N LEU A 14 15.13 15.83 -37.04
CA LEU A 14 14.27 15.99 -35.86
C LEU A 14 14.69 15.11 -34.67
N ILE A 15 15.72 14.28 -34.83
CA ILE A 15 16.22 13.35 -33.78
C ILE A 15 17.55 13.85 -33.16
N LEU A 16 18.08 15.01 -33.60
CA LEU A 16 19.38 15.52 -33.15
C LEU A 16 19.34 16.77 -32.24
N THR A 17 18.21 17.10 -31.59
CA THR A 17 18.12 18.28 -30.70
C THR A 17 17.51 18.04 -29.31
N ALA A 18 17.41 16.80 -28.84
CA ALA A 18 16.90 16.50 -27.49
C ALA A 18 17.96 16.00 -26.49
N VAL A 19 19.25 16.35 -26.69
CA VAL A 19 20.34 15.99 -25.77
C VAL A 19 20.89 17.21 -25.04
N VAL A 20 20.03 18.00 -24.40
CA VAL A 20 20.44 18.87 -23.28
C VAL A 20 19.25 19.03 -22.33
N SER A 21 19.14 18.13 -21.36
CA SER A 21 18.62 18.48 -20.05
C SER A 21 19.50 17.82 -19.01
N CYS A 22 20.71 18.36 -18.90
CA CYS A 22 21.56 18.17 -17.73
C CYS A 22 20.93 18.98 -16.60
N GLY A 23 20.04 18.34 -15.87
CA GLY A 23 19.52 18.84 -14.60
C GLY A 23 20.17 18.10 -13.44
N THR A 24 21.51 18.05 -13.40
CA THR A 24 22.23 17.68 -12.18
C THR A 24 21.91 18.76 -11.16
N GLN A 25 20.94 18.52 -10.27
CA GLN A 25 20.86 19.32 -9.06
C GLN A 25 22.06 18.92 -8.21
N PRO A 26 23.04 19.80 -7.97
CA PRO A 26 24.02 19.54 -6.93
C PRO A 26 23.24 19.39 -5.62
N MET A 27 23.39 18.23 -4.98
CA MET A 27 23.06 18.07 -3.57
C MET A 27 23.80 19.17 -2.81
N THR A 28 23.06 20.21 -2.43
CA THR A 28 23.61 21.25 -1.57
C THR A 28 23.59 20.67 -0.17
N MET A 29 24.71 20.08 0.22
CA MET A 29 25.03 19.78 1.61
C MET A 29 25.22 21.12 2.32
N VAL A 30 24.12 21.76 2.72
CA VAL A 30 24.16 22.82 3.74
C VAL A 30 24.40 22.13 5.07
N GLY A 31 25.66 21.99 5.44
CA GLY A 31 26.03 21.76 6.82
C GLY A 31 25.94 23.08 7.56
N GLU A 32 25.06 23.18 8.56
CA GLU A 32 25.17 24.16 9.65
C GLU A 32 24.26 23.76 10.82
N PRO A 33 24.55 24.25 12.04
CA PRO A 33 25.37 23.59 13.04
C PRO A 33 24.51 22.91 14.11
N THR A 34 25.12 21.96 14.83
CA THR A 34 24.58 21.34 16.03
C THR A 34 24.35 22.40 17.11
N SER A 35 23.15 22.98 17.15
CA SER A 35 22.69 23.80 18.27
C SER A 35 21.99 22.88 19.27
N ASN A 36 22.76 22.41 20.24
CA ASN A 36 22.25 21.76 21.44
C ASN A 36 21.50 22.81 22.27
N LEU A 37 20.18 22.89 22.10
CA LEU A 37 19.29 23.55 23.05
C LEU A 37 18.48 22.47 23.75
N GLU A 38 19.05 21.93 24.83
CA GLU A 38 18.32 21.14 25.81
C GLU A 38 17.21 22.02 26.41
N PRO A 39 15.92 21.71 26.24
CA PRO A 39 14.86 22.47 26.87
C PRO A 39 14.94 22.23 28.36
N THR A 40 15.17 23.30 29.13
CA THR A 40 15.00 23.27 30.59
C THR A 40 13.56 22.89 30.90
N VAL A 41 13.34 21.66 31.39
CA VAL A 41 12.03 21.19 31.83
C VAL A 41 11.68 21.92 33.12
N VAL A 42 10.95 23.03 32.99
CA VAL A 42 10.23 23.63 34.11
C VAL A 42 9.07 22.70 34.44
N HIS A 43 9.13 21.99 35.57
CA HIS A 43 8.01 21.22 36.09
C HIS A 43 6.84 22.17 36.43
N ALA A 44 5.92 22.33 35.47
CA ALA A 44 4.60 22.87 35.74
C ALA A 44 3.80 21.88 36.61
N PRO A 45 3.00 22.34 37.58
CA PRO A 45 2.16 21.44 38.38
C PRO A 45 1.19 20.70 37.48
N ARG A 46 1.15 19.37 37.63
CA ARG A 46 0.33 18.44 36.84
C ARG A 46 -1.15 18.78 37.01
N ALA A 47 -1.78 19.31 35.95
CA ALA A 47 -3.22 19.42 35.88
C ALA A 47 -3.84 18.00 36.05
N THR A 48 -4.76 17.86 36.99
CA THR A 48 -5.59 16.66 37.13
C THR A 48 -6.37 16.48 35.83
N ALA A 49 -6.10 15.41 35.09
CA ALA A 49 -6.82 15.12 33.85
C ALA A 49 -8.28 14.80 34.18
N THR A 50 -9.20 15.65 33.71
CA THR A 50 -10.62 15.32 33.64
C THR A 50 -10.78 14.05 32.78
N PRO A 51 -11.54 13.02 33.21
CA PRO A 51 -11.73 11.84 32.38
C PRO A 51 -12.38 12.25 31.05
N PHE A 52 -11.70 11.96 29.94
CA PHE A 52 -12.29 12.11 28.63
C PHE A 52 -13.51 11.17 28.53
N PRO A 53 -14.68 11.64 28.05
CA PRO A 53 -15.79 10.74 27.80
C PRO A 53 -15.32 9.69 26.78
N THR A 54 -15.50 8.42 27.11
CA THR A 54 -15.28 7.33 26.16
C THR A 54 -16.22 7.56 24.98
N PRO A 55 -15.72 7.73 23.74
CA PRO A 55 -16.59 7.89 22.59
C PRO A 55 -17.46 6.64 22.42
N THR A 56 -18.78 6.82 22.34
CA THR A 56 -19.68 5.74 21.91
C THR A 56 -19.44 5.52 20.41
N PRO A 57 -19.03 4.32 19.96
CA PRO A 57 -18.83 4.06 18.55
C PRO A 57 -20.15 4.27 17.79
N PRO A 58 -20.11 4.81 16.55
CA PRO A 58 -21.31 4.90 15.73
C PRO A 58 -21.90 3.50 15.49
N PRO A 59 -23.24 3.37 15.39
CA PRO A 59 -23.84 2.08 15.07
C PRO A 59 -23.37 1.63 13.68
N TYR A 60 -22.78 0.44 13.60
CA TYR A 60 -22.50 -0.25 12.34
C TYR A 60 -23.63 -1.26 12.04
N ASP A 61 -23.81 -1.61 10.78
CA ASP A 61 -24.79 -2.61 10.37
C ASP A 61 -24.31 -4.02 10.74
N MET A 62 -24.94 -4.62 11.75
CA MET A 62 -24.61 -5.99 12.20
C MET A 62 -24.95 -7.05 11.16
N GLU A 63 -25.86 -6.79 10.21
CA GLU A 63 -26.16 -7.71 9.12
C GLU A 63 -24.99 -7.78 8.13
N ILE A 64 -24.32 -6.65 7.89
CA ILE A 64 -23.19 -6.55 6.96
C ILE A 64 -21.87 -6.97 7.63
N TYR A 65 -21.59 -6.45 8.83
CA TYR A 65 -20.27 -6.60 9.46
C TYR A 65 -20.21 -7.69 10.53
N GLY A 66 -21.36 -8.29 10.88
CA GLY A 66 -21.46 -9.23 12.00
C GLY A 66 -21.31 -8.53 13.36
N ASN A 67 -21.45 -9.29 14.45
CA ASN A 67 -21.32 -8.74 15.80
C ASN A 67 -19.84 -8.58 16.19
N LEU A 68 -19.24 -7.45 15.83
CA LEU A 68 -17.83 -7.14 16.10
C LEU A 68 -17.52 -7.02 17.61
N GLU A 69 -18.51 -6.64 18.43
CA GLU A 69 -18.34 -6.50 19.89
C GLU A 69 -18.16 -7.84 20.59
N ASN A 70 -18.70 -8.92 20.03
CA ASN A 70 -18.61 -10.28 20.58
C ASN A 70 -17.84 -11.22 19.66
N LEU A 71 -17.06 -10.67 18.73
CA LEU A 71 -16.23 -11.44 17.83
C LEU A 71 -15.02 -12.00 18.58
N GLU A 72 -14.75 -13.29 18.40
CA GLU A 72 -13.52 -13.95 18.87
C GLU A 72 -12.49 -13.97 17.74
N PRO A 73 -11.51 -13.04 17.70
CA PRO A 73 -10.57 -12.93 16.59
C PRO A 73 -9.43 -13.94 16.67
N THR A 74 -9.40 -14.80 17.70
CA THR A 74 -8.23 -15.65 17.96
C THR A 74 -8.09 -16.77 16.95
N ARG A 75 -6.83 -17.09 16.59
CA ARG A 75 -6.45 -18.25 15.73
C ARG A 75 -7.04 -18.23 14.31
N GLN A 76 -7.44 -17.07 13.80
CA GLN A 76 -7.92 -16.96 12.43
C GLN A 76 -6.78 -17.09 11.42
N VAL A 77 -7.06 -17.70 10.27
CA VAL A 77 -6.14 -17.73 9.13
C VAL A 77 -6.69 -16.83 8.04
N VAL A 78 -5.90 -15.84 7.63
CA VAL A 78 -6.22 -14.87 6.59
C VAL A 78 -5.36 -15.16 5.37
N THR A 79 -5.95 -15.73 4.33
CA THR A 79 -5.24 -15.87 3.05
C THR A 79 -5.21 -14.52 2.36
N TYR A 80 -4.02 -14.02 2.02
CA TYR A 80 -3.81 -12.75 1.35
C TYR A 80 -3.16 -12.96 -0.02
N TRP A 81 -3.93 -12.73 -1.09
CA TRP A 81 -3.42 -12.81 -2.45
C TRP A 81 -2.84 -11.48 -2.93
N TYR A 82 -1.62 -11.54 -3.48
CA TYR A 82 -0.91 -10.37 -3.99
C TYR A 82 -0.19 -10.67 -5.31
N GLN A 83 0.25 -9.60 -5.98
CA GLN A 83 0.87 -9.60 -7.30
C GLN A 83 2.32 -9.08 -7.29
N TYR A 84 2.82 -8.67 -6.13
CA TYR A 84 4.19 -8.19 -5.98
C TYR A 84 5.22 -9.28 -6.28
N LYS A 85 6.39 -8.83 -6.73
CA LYS A 85 7.60 -9.64 -7.02
C LYS A 85 8.83 -8.90 -6.54
N GLY A 86 9.92 -9.63 -6.30
CA GLY A 86 11.22 -9.07 -5.96
C GLY A 86 11.18 -8.25 -4.65
N PRO A 87 11.82 -7.07 -4.58
CA PRO A 87 11.95 -6.31 -3.33
C PRO A 87 10.61 -5.95 -2.66
N HIS A 88 9.55 -5.73 -3.44
CA HIS A 88 8.23 -5.45 -2.87
C HIS A 88 7.60 -6.68 -2.22
N GLU A 89 7.82 -7.87 -2.79
CA GLU A 89 7.37 -9.13 -2.20
C GLU A 89 8.17 -9.42 -0.93
N GLU A 90 9.48 -9.22 -0.93
CA GLU A 90 10.33 -9.39 0.24
C GLU A 90 9.89 -8.49 1.40
N LEU A 91 9.61 -7.21 1.12
CA LEU A 91 9.09 -6.28 2.13
C LEU A 91 7.69 -6.68 2.61
N LEU A 92 6.79 -7.09 1.71
CA LEU A 92 5.46 -7.52 2.12
C LEU A 92 5.54 -8.74 3.05
N LEU A 93 6.37 -9.73 2.68
CA LEU A 93 6.54 -10.95 3.46
C LEU A 93 7.17 -10.67 4.83
N SER A 94 8.09 -9.71 4.95
CA SER A 94 8.64 -9.31 6.25
C SER A 94 7.59 -8.64 7.15
N LEU A 95 6.69 -7.84 6.59
CA LEU A 95 5.56 -7.24 7.32
C LEU A 95 4.54 -8.30 7.77
N ILE A 96 4.25 -9.29 6.91
CA ILE A 96 3.38 -10.43 7.26
C ILE A 96 3.99 -11.23 8.41
N ASP A 97 5.29 -11.51 8.35
CA ASP A 97 6.01 -12.25 9.38
C ASP A 97 6.07 -11.48 10.70
N GLU A 98 6.30 -10.17 10.66
CA GLU A 98 6.19 -9.30 11.83
C GLU A 98 4.79 -9.35 12.44
N PHE A 99 3.74 -9.18 11.63
CA PHE A 99 2.36 -9.24 12.10
C PHE A 99 2.05 -10.60 12.74
N ASN A 100 2.40 -11.70 12.08
CA ASN A 100 2.15 -13.06 12.55
C ASN A 100 2.81 -13.35 13.90
N ARG A 101 4.00 -12.78 14.16
CA ARG A 101 4.66 -12.91 15.46
C ARG A 101 4.11 -11.97 16.53
N ALA A 102 3.81 -10.73 16.17
CA ALA A 102 3.54 -9.66 17.13
C ALA A 102 2.07 -9.55 17.51
N ASN A 103 1.14 -10.08 16.70
CA ASN A 103 -0.28 -9.96 17.01
C ASN A 103 -0.65 -10.82 18.23
N GLY A 104 -1.22 -10.20 19.26
CA GLY A 104 -1.61 -10.85 20.52
C GLY A 104 -2.80 -11.82 20.39
N TRP A 105 -3.37 -11.95 19.18
CA TRP A 105 -4.57 -12.73 18.90
C TRP A 105 -4.25 -14.08 18.25
N GLY A 106 -3.00 -14.31 17.82
CA GLY A 106 -2.61 -15.52 17.11
C GLY A 106 -3.25 -15.65 15.72
N ILE A 107 -3.58 -14.53 15.08
CA ILE A 107 -4.00 -14.47 13.68
C ILE A 107 -2.80 -14.81 12.81
N VAL A 108 -3.01 -15.64 11.79
CA VAL A 108 -2.00 -16.02 10.82
C VAL A 108 -2.38 -15.49 9.44
N ILE A 109 -1.60 -14.57 8.91
CA ILE A 109 -1.68 -14.14 7.52
C ILE A 109 -0.85 -15.10 6.68
N GLN A 110 -1.48 -15.72 5.68
CA GLN A 110 -0.83 -16.53 4.66
C GLN A 110 -0.79 -15.75 3.34
N GLY A 111 0.37 -15.17 3.05
CA GLY A 111 0.60 -14.48 1.78
C GLY A 111 0.80 -15.47 0.63
N GLU A 112 0.11 -15.23 -0.50
CA GLU A 112 0.26 -16.04 -1.71
C GLU A 112 0.39 -15.14 -2.95
N SER A 113 1.51 -15.27 -3.67
CA SER A 113 1.68 -14.60 -4.95
C SER A 113 0.83 -15.26 -6.04
N GLN A 114 0.03 -14.47 -6.76
CA GLN A 114 -0.90 -14.96 -7.80
C GLN A 114 -0.51 -14.56 -9.23
N GLY A 115 0.76 -14.20 -9.44
CA GLY A 115 1.24 -13.71 -10.74
C GLY A 115 1.18 -12.20 -10.83
N GLY A 116 0.93 -11.67 -12.03
CA GLY A 116 0.75 -10.23 -12.25
C GLY A 116 -0.63 -9.73 -11.81
N TYR A 117 -0.87 -8.42 -11.96
CA TYR A 117 -2.18 -7.82 -11.69
C TYR A 117 -3.31 -8.46 -12.50
N ASP A 118 -3.08 -8.71 -13.79
CA ASP A 118 -4.08 -9.31 -14.67
C ASP A 118 -4.38 -10.76 -14.27
N ASP A 119 -3.36 -11.54 -13.91
CA ASP A 119 -3.54 -12.92 -13.42
C ASP A 119 -4.38 -12.94 -12.13
N LEU A 120 -4.04 -12.08 -11.18
CA LEU A 120 -4.78 -11.94 -9.92
C LEU A 120 -6.23 -11.53 -10.17
N TYR A 121 -6.47 -10.53 -11.03
CA TYR A 121 -7.81 -10.09 -11.39
C TYR A 121 -8.65 -11.22 -12.01
N GLN A 122 -8.10 -11.92 -13.01
CA GLN A 122 -8.80 -13.03 -13.67
C GLN A 122 -9.09 -14.17 -12.69
N LYS A 123 -8.15 -14.47 -11.79
CA LYS A 123 -8.34 -15.50 -10.76
C LYS A 123 -9.46 -15.13 -9.78
N ILE A 124 -9.55 -13.87 -9.36
CA ILE A 124 -10.64 -13.38 -8.49
C ILE A 124 -11.98 -13.49 -9.21
N ILE A 125 -12.09 -12.96 -10.44
CA ILE A 125 -13.33 -13.00 -11.23
C ILE A 125 -13.81 -14.44 -11.45
N ALA A 126 -12.90 -15.37 -11.75
CA ALA A 126 -13.23 -16.79 -11.89
C ALA A 126 -13.60 -17.46 -10.56
N GLY A 127 -13.08 -16.96 -9.43
CA GLY A 127 -13.28 -17.52 -8.09
C GLY A 127 -14.60 -17.09 -7.42
N ILE A 128 -15.09 -15.88 -7.70
CA ILE A 128 -16.30 -15.32 -7.07
C ILE A 128 -17.52 -16.25 -7.22
N PRO A 129 -17.89 -16.74 -8.43
CA PRO A 129 -19.11 -17.54 -8.60
C PRO A 129 -19.08 -18.90 -7.91
N VAL A 130 -17.89 -19.40 -7.58
CA VAL A 130 -17.67 -20.71 -6.94
C VAL A 130 -17.20 -20.57 -5.49
N HIS A 131 -17.22 -19.36 -4.94
CA HIS A 131 -16.75 -19.04 -3.59
C HIS A 131 -15.33 -19.54 -3.30
N LYS A 132 -14.44 -19.46 -4.30
CA LYS A 132 -13.01 -19.81 -4.18
C LYS A 132 -12.13 -18.58 -4.32
N VAL A 133 -12.29 -17.65 -3.38
CA VAL A 133 -11.54 -16.40 -3.27
C VAL A 133 -10.77 -16.36 -1.94
N PRO A 134 -9.69 -15.59 -1.83
CA PRO A 134 -8.96 -15.44 -0.58
C PRO A 134 -9.76 -14.60 0.42
N SER A 135 -9.29 -14.56 1.66
CA SER A 135 -9.83 -13.64 2.68
C SER A 135 -9.59 -12.18 2.28
N MET A 136 -8.45 -11.90 1.65
CA MET A 136 -8.09 -10.57 1.15
C MET A 136 -7.29 -10.68 -0.14
N ALA A 137 -7.46 -9.72 -1.05
CA ALA A 137 -6.65 -9.63 -2.26
C ALA A 137 -6.35 -8.18 -2.61
N VAL A 138 -5.22 -7.96 -3.29
CA VAL A 138 -4.95 -6.67 -3.92
C VAL A 138 -5.89 -6.45 -5.10
N ALA A 139 -6.46 -5.25 -5.19
CA ALA A 139 -7.29 -4.83 -6.30
C ALA A 139 -7.11 -3.33 -6.56
N HIS A 140 -7.21 -2.91 -7.82
CA HIS A 140 -7.48 -1.51 -8.12
C HIS A 140 -8.90 -1.13 -7.68
N GLN A 141 -9.13 0.14 -7.36
CA GLN A 141 -10.45 0.65 -6.94
C GLN A 141 -11.59 0.30 -7.92
N TYR A 142 -11.32 0.35 -9.23
CA TYR A 142 -12.31 0.02 -10.25
C TYR A 142 -12.63 -1.49 -10.30
N GLN A 143 -11.67 -2.34 -9.95
CA GLN A 143 -11.88 -3.79 -9.85
C GLN A 143 -12.69 -4.14 -8.60
N ALA A 144 -12.42 -3.46 -7.48
CA ALA A 144 -13.16 -3.65 -6.24
C ALA A 144 -14.67 -3.36 -6.42
N ALA A 145 -15.02 -2.34 -7.20
CA ALA A 145 -16.41 -2.05 -7.56
C ALA A 145 -17.06 -3.19 -8.36
N THR A 146 -16.30 -3.84 -9.26
CA THR A 146 -16.76 -5.01 -10.01
C THR A 146 -16.94 -6.25 -9.13
N TYR A 147 -16.23 -6.36 -8.01
CA TYR A 147 -16.33 -7.53 -7.12
C TYR A 147 -17.51 -7.48 -6.15
N ALA A 148 -18.07 -6.30 -5.92
CA ALA A 148 -19.16 -6.08 -4.97
C ALA A 148 -20.56 -6.38 -5.53
N VAL A 149 -20.64 -7.04 -6.70
CA VAL A 149 -21.90 -7.31 -7.43
C VAL A 149 -22.37 -8.75 -7.29
#